data_AF-A0A7S2ARG3-F1
#
_entry.id   AF-A0A7S2ARG3-F1
#
_cell.length_a   1.000
_cell.length_b   1.000
_cell.length_c   1.000
_cell.angle_alpha   90.00
_cell.angle_beta   90.00
_cell.angle_gamma   90.00
#
_symmetry.space_group_name_H-M   'P 1'
#
loop_
_entity.id
_entity.type
_entity.pdbx_description
1 polymer ?
#
loop_
_entity_poly.entity_id
_entity_poly.type
_entity_poly.pdbx_seq_one_letter_code
_entity_poly.pdbx_strand_id
1 'polypeptide(L)'
;KNFYKFWLDFKSCRPARHINEYNTKEAESREDRRWRERANVKLRKKAKKTEHERIHSFVERVLALDPRAKAFRSAREHKPRQQSAKIPEKLESSHAEEEEQEEGTTT
;
A
#
# COMPACT_ATOMS: atom_id res chain seq x y z
N LYS A 1 -2.08 -7.42 11.19
CA LYS A 1 -1.88 -6.48 10.05
C LYS A 1 -0.66 -6.82 9.18
N ASN A 2 -0.05 -8.01 9.31
CA ASN A 2 1.26 -8.31 8.69
C ASN A 2 1.17 -9.08 7.36
N PHE A 3 0.01 -9.62 7.02
CA PHE A 3 -0.18 -10.44 5.80
C PHE A 3 0.02 -9.62 4.52
N TYR A 4 -0.74 -8.54 4.32
CA TYR A 4 -0.61 -7.72 3.11
C TYR A 4 0.75 -7.04 3.00
N LYS A 5 1.34 -6.63 4.13
CA LYS A 5 2.71 -6.08 4.14
C LYS A 5 3.72 -7.08 3.57
N PHE A 6 3.66 -8.34 4.00
CA PHE A 6 4.51 -9.39 3.45
C PHE A 6 4.35 -9.54 1.93
N TRP A 7 3.12 -9.54 1.43
CA TRP A 7 2.85 -9.72 0.00
C TRP A 7 3.24 -8.51 -0.86
N LEU A 8 3.13 -7.30 -0.33
CA LEU A 8 3.61 -6.08 -1.00
C LEU A 8 5.14 -6.06 -1.06
N ASP A 9 5.82 -6.55 -0.03
CA ASP A 9 7.28 -6.64 0.04
C ASP A 9 7.85 -7.93 -0.58
N PHE A 10 7.01 -8.76 -1.19
CA PHE A 10 7.40 -10.09 -1.67
C PHE A 10 8.39 -10.00 -2.84
N LYS A 11 9.49 -10.75 -2.72
CA LYS A 11 10.54 -10.87 -3.73
C LYS A 11 10.64 -12.32 -4.19
N SER A 12 10.38 -12.57 -5.47
CA SER A 12 10.48 -13.91 -6.03
C SER A 12 11.94 -14.35 -6.16
N CYS A 13 12.26 -15.56 -5.67
CA CYS A 13 13.57 -16.19 -5.84
C CYS A 13 13.73 -16.88 -7.20
N ARG A 14 12.73 -16.79 -8.10
CA ARG A 14 12.71 -17.52 -9.36
C ARG A 14 13.81 -17.00 -10.31
N PRO A 15 14.66 -17.89 -10.85
CA PRO A 15 15.68 -17.49 -11.80
C PRO A 15 15.05 -17.22 -13.19
N ALA A 16 15.18 -15.98 -13.66
CA ALA A 16 14.71 -15.50 -14.96
C ALA A 16 15.62 -15.95 -16.14
N ARG A 17 16.06 -17.22 -16.16
CA ARG A 17 17.02 -17.72 -17.18
C ARG A 17 16.45 -17.73 -18.59
N HIS A 18 15.15 -18.01 -18.73
CA HIS A 18 14.42 -18.09 -20.00
C HIS A 18 14.28 -16.73 -20.71
N ILE A 19 14.59 -15.62 -20.04
CA ILE A 19 14.49 -14.26 -20.57
C ILE A 19 15.82 -13.79 -21.17
N ASN A 20 16.90 -14.57 -21.04
CA ASN A 20 18.18 -14.20 -21.64
C ASN A 20 18.10 -14.38 -23.16
N GLU A 21 18.19 -13.27 -23.89
CA GLU A 21 18.17 -13.28 -25.37
C GLU A 21 19.57 -13.46 -25.96
N TYR A 22 20.62 -12.96 -25.31
CA TYR A 22 21.98 -12.98 -25.86
C TYR A 22 22.77 -14.20 -25.38
N ASN A 23 23.32 -14.98 -26.31
CA ASN A 23 24.24 -16.05 -25.98
C ASN A 23 25.65 -15.49 -25.70
N THR A 24 26.15 -15.70 -24.48
CA THR A 24 27.47 -15.25 -24.05
C THR A 24 28.61 -16.03 -24.74
N LYS A 25 28.33 -17.24 -25.26
CA LYS A 25 29.33 -18.09 -25.92
C LYS A 25 29.65 -17.67 -27.35
N GLU A 26 28.73 -16.98 -28.01
CA GLU A 26 28.87 -16.51 -29.39
C GLU A 26 29.59 -15.14 -29.48
N ALA A 27 30.18 -14.67 -28.37
CA ALA A 27 30.78 -13.35 -28.31
C ALA A 27 32.12 -13.33 -29.06
N GLU A 28 32.30 -12.35 -29.94
CA GLU A 28 33.49 -12.22 -30.79
C GLU A 28 34.68 -11.60 -30.04
N SER A 29 34.38 -10.71 -29.08
CA SER A 29 35.37 -10.02 -28.26
C SER A 29 34.99 -10.07 -26.79
N ARG A 30 35.98 -9.85 -25.91
CA ARG A 30 35.80 -9.69 -24.47
C ARG A 30 34.81 -8.57 -24.14
N GLU A 31 34.82 -7.49 -24.91
CA GLU A 31 33.91 -6.35 -24.73
C GLU A 31 32.47 -6.70 -25.11
N ASP A 32 32.30 -7.38 -26.23
CA ASP A 32 31.01 -7.88 -26.70
C ASP A 32 30.41 -8.89 -25.70
N ARG A 33 31.23 -9.78 -25.14
CA ARG A 33 30.81 -10.69 -24.06
C ARG A 33 30.27 -9.93 -22.84
N ARG A 34 30.99 -8.90 -22.39
CA ARG A 34 30.58 -8.04 -21.26
C ARG A 34 29.29 -7.29 -21.58
N TRP A 35 29.14 -6.81 -22.81
CA TRP A 35 27.93 -6.11 -23.25
C TRP A 35 26.72 -7.07 -23.25
N ARG A 36 26.85 -8.27 -23.81
CA ARG A 36 25.80 -9.31 -23.82
C ARG A 36 25.38 -9.73 -22.41
N GLU A 37 26.35 -9.92 -21.50
CA GLU A 37 26.08 -10.21 -20.09
C GLU A 37 25.28 -9.09 -19.42
N ARG A 38 25.66 -7.83 -19.64
CA ARG A 38 24.94 -6.65 -19.12
C ARG A 38 23.54 -6.53 -19.71
N ALA A 39 23.38 -6.79 -21.01
CA ALA A 39 22.09 -6.78 -21.68
C ALA A 39 21.14 -7.83 -21.07
N ASN A 40 21.62 -9.05 -20.88
CA ASN A 40 20.85 -10.11 -20.18
C ASN A 40 20.51 -9.74 -18.74
N VAL A 41 21.41 -9.10 -17.99
CA VAL A 41 21.08 -8.58 -16.64
C VAL A 41 19.94 -7.56 -16.69
N LYS A 42 19.94 -6.64 -17.67
CA LYS A 42 18.87 -5.66 -17.85
C LYS A 42 17.53 -6.34 -18.15
N LEU A 43 17.51 -7.33 -19.06
CA LEU A 43 16.31 -8.10 -19.38
C LEU A 43 15.76 -8.84 -18.15
N ARG A 44 16.63 -9.51 -17.38
CA ARG A 44 16.23 -10.18 -16.13
C ARG A 44 15.67 -9.21 -15.09
N LYS A 45 16.27 -8.01 -14.95
CA LYS A 45 15.73 -6.98 -14.04
C LYS A 45 14.34 -6.52 -14.48
N LYS A 46 14.14 -6.29 -15.78
CA LYS A 46 12.83 -5.91 -16.34
C LYS A 46 11.78 -6.99 -16.06
N ALA A 47 12.08 -8.26 -16.31
CA ALA A 47 11.15 -9.35 -16.04
C ALA A 47 10.83 -9.54 -14.54
N LYS A 48 11.80 -9.31 -13.65
CA LYS A 48 11.53 -9.31 -12.21
C LYS A 48 10.61 -8.16 -11.80
N LYS A 49 10.77 -6.98 -12.42
CA LYS A 49 9.89 -5.83 -12.18
C LYS A 49 8.46 -6.13 -12.64
N THR A 50 8.27 -6.65 -13.84
CA THR A 50 6.94 -7.01 -14.35
C THR A 50 6.26 -8.08 -13.49
N GLU A 51 7.02 -9.06 -12.98
CA GLU A 51 6.48 -10.07 -12.07
C GLU A 51 6.08 -9.47 -10.71
N HIS A 52 6.88 -8.55 -10.18
CA HIS A 52 6.54 -7.83 -8.95
C HIS A 52 5.25 -7.00 -9.12
N GLU A 53 5.11 -6.28 -10.23
CA GLU A 53 3.89 -5.53 -10.58
C GLU A 53 2.66 -6.45 -10.75
N ARG A 54 2.84 -7.64 -11.34
CA ARG A 54 1.79 -8.65 -11.46
C ARG A 54 1.29 -9.12 -10.08
N ILE A 55 2.20 -9.39 -9.15
CA ILE A 55 1.83 -9.79 -7.78
C ILE A 55 1.18 -8.62 -7.05
N HIS A 56 1.71 -7.40 -7.19
CA HIS A 56 1.16 -6.20 -6.56
C HIS A 56 -0.29 -5.95 -7.00
N SER A 57 -0.55 -5.94 -8.31
CA SER A 57 -1.91 -5.78 -8.86
C SER A 57 -2.88 -6.90 -8.47
N PHE A 58 -2.37 -8.12 -8.27
CA PHE A 58 -3.17 -9.21 -7.70
C PHE A 58 -3.54 -8.91 -6.24
N VAL A 59 -2.57 -8.51 -5.43
CA VAL A 59 -2.77 -8.19 -4.01
C VAL A 59 -3.74 -7.01 -3.84
N GLU A 60 -3.63 -5.97 -4.66
CA GLU A 60 -4.57 -4.85 -4.68
C GLU A 60 -6.01 -5.29 -4.93
N ARG A 61 -6.22 -6.15 -5.93
CA ARG A 61 -7.55 -6.72 -6.22
C ARG A 61 -8.08 -7.54 -5.05
N VAL A 62 -7.25 -8.40 -4.47
CA VAL A 62 -7.66 -9.20 -3.31
C VAL A 62 -8.00 -8.30 -2.13
N LEU A 63 -7.22 -7.26 -1.87
CA LEU A 63 -7.47 -6.30 -0.79
C LEU A 63 -8.78 -5.53 -1.01
N ALA A 64 -9.16 -5.24 -2.25
CA ALA A 64 -10.43 -4.60 -2.59
C ALA A 64 -11.63 -5.54 -2.43
N LEU A 65 -11.43 -6.85 -2.57
CA LEU A 65 -12.50 -7.86 -2.45
C LEU A 65 -12.67 -8.36 -1.01
N ASP A 66 -11.60 -8.41 -0.20
CA ASP A 66 -11.61 -9.03 1.12
C ASP A 66 -12.58 -8.33 2.11
N PRO A 67 -13.61 -9.03 2.63
CA PRO A 67 -14.55 -8.48 3.62
C PRO A 67 -13.89 -8.01 4.91
N ARG A 68 -12.83 -8.67 5.37
CA ARG A 68 -12.10 -8.31 6.61
C ARG A 68 -11.36 -6.98 6.42
N ALA A 69 -10.78 -6.79 5.24
CA ALA A 69 -10.12 -5.54 4.89
C ALA A 69 -11.13 -4.39 4.77
N LYS A 70 -12.31 -4.64 4.19
CA LYS A 70 -13.42 -3.66 4.14
C LYS A 70 -13.91 -3.28 5.53
N ALA A 71 -14.21 -4.25 6.39
CA ALA A 71 -14.64 -4.01 7.76
C ALA A 71 -13.59 -3.24 8.58
N PHE A 72 -12.30 -3.54 8.36
CA PHE A 72 -11.22 -2.81 9.02
C PHE A 72 -11.11 -1.35 8.54
N ARG A 73 -11.29 -1.09 7.24
CA ARG A 73 -11.28 0.28 6.68
C ARG A 73 -12.46 1.10 7.21
N SER A 74 -13.67 0.56 7.16
CA SER A 74 -14.87 1.25 7.67
C SER A 74 -14.77 1.51 9.17
N ALA A 75 -14.36 0.54 9.99
CA ALA A 75 -14.16 0.73 11.43
C ALA A 75 -13.13 1.83 11.75
N ARG A 76 -12.14 2.04 10.87
CA ARG A 76 -11.13 3.10 11.01
C ARG A 76 -11.61 4.46 10.53
N GLU A 77 -12.47 4.53 9.52
CA GLU A 77 -13.08 5.79 9.06
C GLU A 77 -14.22 6.28 9.95
N HIS A 78 -15.01 5.37 10.53
CA HIS A 78 -16.15 5.74 11.37
C HIS A 78 -15.76 6.11 12.82
N LYS A 79 -14.67 5.55 13.36
CA LYS A 79 -14.17 5.92 14.70
C LYS A 79 -13.83 7.41 14.88
N PRO A 80 -13.06 8.08 14.00
CA PRO A 80 -12.74 9.49 14.16
C PRO A 80 -13.94 10.40 13.92
N ARG A 81 -14.87 10.04 13.02
CA ARG A 81 -16.08 10.85 12.75
C ARG A 81 -17.02 10.87 13.95
N GLN A 82 -17.17 9.76 14.67
CA GLN A 82 -17.96 9.72 15.89
C GLN A 82 -17.29 10.47 17.05
N GLN A 83 -15.95 10.55 17.07
CA GLN A 83 -15.23 11.33 18.07
C GLN A 83 -15.29 12.83 17.77
N SER A 84 -15.18 13.24 16.50
CA SER A 84 -15.26 14.65 16.12
C SER A 84 -16.68 15.22 16.23
N ALA A 85 -17.73 14.41 16.01
CA ALA A 85 -19.12 14.85 16.13
C ALA A 85 -19.59 15.05 17.59
N LYS A 86 -18.96 14.36 18.55
CA LYS A 86 -19.30 14.48 19.99
C LYS A 86 -18.65 15.69 20.68
N ILE A 87 -17.70 16.35 20.04
CA ILE A 87 -17.01 17.53 20.56
C ILE A 87 -17.88 18.80 20.48
N PRO A 88 -18.55 19.12 19.35
CA PRO A 88 -19.41 20.30 19.27
C PRO A 88 -20.69 20.16 20.11
N GLU A 89 -21.31 18.98 20.15
CA GLU A 89 -22.54 18.73 20.92
C GLU A 89 -22.33 18.94 22.43
N LYS A 90 -21.13 18.58 22.93
CA LYS A 90 -20.78 18.80 24.33
C LYS A 90 -20.44 20.26 24.64
N LEU A 91 -19.90 21.00 23.67
CA LEU A 91 -19.62 22.44 23.83
C LEU A 91 -20.91 23.26 23.86
N GLU A 92 -21.86 22.95 22.98
CA GLU A 92 -23.16 23.63 22.89
C GLU A 92 -24.00 23.39 24.16
N SER A 93 -24.02 22.15 24.66
CA SER A 93 -24.69 21.81 25.93
C SER A 93 -24.07 22.53 27.12
N SER A 94 -22.74 22.64 27.21
CA SER A 94 -22.10 23.38 28.29
C SER A 94 -22.34 24.89 28.23
N HIS A 95 -22.47 25.46 27.03
CA HIS A 95 -22.70 26.90 26.87
C HIS A 95 -24.16 27.28 27.19
N ALA A 96 -25.11 26.43 26.79
CA ALA A 96 -26.52 26.60 27.15
C ALA A 96 -26.79 26.44 28.66
N GLU A 97 -26.06 25.53 29.33
CA GLU A 97 -26.13 25.38 30.79
C GLU A 97 -25.53 26.58 31.55
N GLU A 98 -24.52 27.27 30.99
CA GLU A 98 -23.96 28.49 31.59
C GLU A 98 -24.88 29.70 31.43
N GLU A 99 -25.55 29.87 30.28
CA GLU A 99 -26.51 30.96 30.05
C GLU A 99 -27.74 30.87 30.97
N GLU A 100 -28.29 29.66 31.22
CA GLU A 100 -29.44 29.50 32.14
C GLU A 100 -29.11 29.85 33.60
N GLN A 101 -27.84 29.70 34.02
CA GLN A 101 -27.42 30.00 35.39
C GLN A 101 -27.16 31.50 35.62
N GLU A 102 -26.72 32.24 34.59
CA GLU A 102 -26.57 33.70 34.69
C GLU A 102 -27.92 34.44 34.63
N GLU A 103 -28.88 33.97 33.81
CA GLU A 103 -30.23 34.55 33.75
C GLU A 103 -31.02 34.32 35.06
N GLY A 104 -30.82 33.19 35.74
CA GLY A 104 -31.52 32.84 36.99
C GLY A 104 -31.02 33.55 38.25
N THR A 105 -29.88 34.26 38.22
CA THR A 105 -29.31 34.96 39.38
C THR A 105 -29.58 36.47 39.39
N THR A 106 -30.24 36.99 38.36
CA THR A 106 -30.56 38.42 38.20
C THR A 106 -32.07 38.67 38.29
N THR A 107 -32.73 38.30 39.40
CA THR A 107 -34.11 38.71 39.76
C THR A 107 -34.27 38.64 41.28
#